data_AF-A0A931VLP8-F1
#
_entry.id   AF-A0A931VLP8-F1
#
_cell.length_a   1.000
_cell.length_b   1.000
_cell.length_c   1.000
_cell.angle_alpha   90.00
_cell.angle_beta   90.00
_cell.angle_gamma   90.00
#
_symmetry.space_group_name_H-M   'P 1'
#
loop_
_entity.id
_entity.type
_entity.pdbx_description
1 polymer ?
#
loop_
_entity_poly.entity_id
_entity_poly.type
_entity_poly.pdbx_seq_one_letter_code
_entity_poly.pdbx_strand_id
1 'polypeptide(L)'
;MLLTVVLLSGAILSSTSLAGLLILYQLRQATDVNNSMKAIFAADSGIEWAFYNENKLGGSLPYLNGGPDLKNGSKVTITKNPEDLLLPLKSIGQSGRSARAFQGNLPSL
;
A
#
# COMPACT_ATOMS: atom_id res chain seq x y z
N MET A 1 24.19 23.48 44.12
CA MET A 1 24.89 22.35 43.47
C MET A 1 24.03 21.09 43.39
N LEU A 2 23.35 20.63 44.45
CA LEU A 2 22.47 19.45 44.35
C LEU A 2 21.23 19.71 43.49
N LEU A 3 20.55 20.85 43.70
CA LEU A 3 19.38 21.25 42.89
C LEU A 3 19.71 21.32 41.40
N THR A 4 20.86 21.88 41.03
CA THR A 4 21.28 22.02 39.63
C THR A 4 21.56 20.66 39.00
N VAL A 5 22.15 19.72 39.74
CA VAL A 5 22.37 18.34 39.26
C VAL A 5 21.04 17.61 39.05
N VAL A 6 20.08 17.76 39.97
CA VAL A 6 18.74 17.15 39.86
C VAL A 6 17.97 17.71 38.67
N LEU A 7 18.03 19.03 38.45
CA LEU A 7 17.37 19.65 37.29
C LEU A 7 18.01 19.21 35.97
N LEU A 8 19.35 19.15 35.92
CA LEU A 8 20.06 18.76 34.71
C LEU A 8 19.82 17.28 34.37
N SER A 9 19.84 16.39 35.37
CA SER A 9 19.55 14.96 35.16
C SER A 9 18.10 14.73 34.76
N GLY A 10 17.15 15.46 35.34
CA GLY A 10 15.74 15.43 34.93
C GLY A 10 15.54 15.85 33.48
N ALA A 11 16.17 16.95 33.06
CA ALA A 11 16.09 17.44 31.68
C ALA A 11 16.71 16.45 30.67
N ILE A 12 17.86 15.86 31.00
CA ILE A 12 18.51 14.85 30.16
C ILE A 12 17.63 13.61 30.03
N LEU A 13 17.05 13.14 31.14
CA LEU A 13 16.17 11.97 31.13
C LEU A 13 14.91 12.21 30.30
N SER A 14 14.25 13.36 30.46
CA SER A 14 13.06 13.70 29.67
C SER A 14 13.38 13.81 28.18
N SER A 15 14.49 14.45 27.83
CA SER A 15 14.92 14.59 26.43
C SER A 15 15.24 13.23 25.81
N THR A 16 15.92 12.35 26.55
CA THR A 16 16.32 11.02 26.05
C THR A 16 15.11 10.10 25.88
N SER A 17 14.16 10.16 26.82
CA SER A 17 12.90 9.40 26.72
C SER A 17 12.07 9.84 25.50
N LEU A 18 11.96 11.15 25.27
CA LEU A 18 11.22 11.70 24.14
C LEU A 18 11.91 11.35 22.80
N ALA A 19 13.24 11.44 22.74
CA ALA A 19 14.02 11.01 21.58
C ALA A 19 13.82 9.51 21.29
N GLY A 20 13.87 8.65 22.31
CA GLY A 20 13.62 7.21 22.16
C GLY A 20 12.23 6.91 21.60
N LEU A 21 11.21 7.62 22.08
CA LEU A 21 9.84 7.47 21.58
C LEU A 21 9.69 7.92 20.11
N LEU A 22 10.34 9.02 19.73
CA LEU A 22 10.36 9.48 18.34
C LEU A 22 11.03 8.47 17.40
N ILE A 23 12.13 7.83 17.83
CA ILE A 23 12.80 6.79 17.05
C ILE A 23 11.86 5.59 16.81
N LEU A 24 11.10 5.16 17.83
CA LEU A 24 10.11 4.09 17.67
C LEU A 24 9.03 4.44 16.64
N TYR A 25 8.56 5.69 16.62
CA TYR A 25 7.61 6.13 15.61
C TYR A 25 8.22 6.18 14.21
N GLN A 26 9.47 6.62 14.07
CA GLN A 26 10.16 6.61 12.77
C GLN A 26 10.34 5.20 12.23
N LEU A 27 10.70 4.23 13.08
CA LEU A 27 10.81 2.82 12.68
C LEU A 27 9.47 2.27 12.18
N ARG A 28 8.37 2.55 12.89
CA ARG A 28 7.03 2.13 12.45
C ARG A 28 6.67 2.78 11.12
N GLN A 29 6.92 4.07 10.96
CA GLN A 29 6.66 4.78 9.71
C GLN A 29 7.46 4.18 8.55
N ALA A 30 8.73 3.82 8.75
CA ALA A 30 9.56 3.19 7.73
C ALA A 30 8.96 1.84 7.26
N THR A 31 8.43 1.02 8.19
CA THR A 31 7.76 -0.24 7.83
C THR A 31 6.45 0.00 7.06
N ASP A 32 5.69 1.01 7.45
CA ASP A 32 4.43 1.38 6.79
C ASP A 32 4.67 1.94 5.38
N VAL A 33 5.76 2.68 5.17
CA VAL A 33 6.19 3.15 3.85
C VAL A 33 6.56 1.97 2.95
N ASN A 34 7.35 1.02 3.43
CA ASN A 34 7.71 -0.17 2.65
C ASN A 34 6.47 -0.98 2.24
N ASN A 35 5.56 -1.24 3.19
CA ASN A 35 4.29 -1.90 2.91
C ASN A 35 3.42 -1.10 1.92
N SER A 36 3.41 0.24 2.03
CA SER A 36 2.72 1.11 1.08
C SER A 36 3.30 1.01 -0.33
N MET A 37 4.62 0.97 -0.49
CA MET A 37 5.26 0.83 -1.80
C MET A 37 4.94 -0.53 -2.43
N LYS A 38 4.96 -1.61 -1.64
CA LYS A 38 4.53 -2.93 -2.11
C LYS A 38 3.07 -2.95 -2.54
N ALA A 39 2.18 -2.30 -1.78
CA ALA A 39 0.77 -2.18 -2.12
C ALA A 39 0.55 -1.35 -3.40
N ILE A 40 1.30 -0.27 -3.61
CA ILE A 40 1.28 0.51 -4.86
C ILE A 40 1.69 -0.37 -6.04
N PHE A 41 2.84 -1.03 -5.93
CA PHE A 41 3.37 -1.86 -7.01
C PHE A 41 2.42 -3.01 -7.36
N ALA A 42 1.77 -3.61 -6.35
CA ALA A 42 0.77 -4.64 -6.53
C ALA A 42 -0.48 -4.12 -7.25
N ALA A 43 -0.97 -2.93 -6.87
CA ALA A 43 -2.11 -2.30 -7.52
C ALA A 43 -1.81 -1.98 -9.00
N ASP A 44 -0.62 -1.45 -9.28
CA ASP A 44 -0.15 -1.10 -10.62
C ASP A 44 0.02 -2.34 -11.51
N SER A 45 0.73 -3.35 -11.02
CA SER A 45 0.88 -4.62 -11.74
C SER A 45 -0.48 -5.28 -12.02
N GLY A 46 -1.42 -5.15 -11.08
CA GLY A 46 -2.78 -5.66 -11.22
C GLY A 46 -3.59 -4.96 -12.30
N ILE A 47 -3.46 -3.64 -12.43
CA ILE A 47 -4.21 -2.87 -13.43
C ILE A 47 -3.70 -3.17 -14.85
N GLU A 48 -2.38 -3.22 -15.03
CA GLU A 48 -1.75 -3.56 -16.31
C GLU A 48 -2.08 -4.98 -16.75
N TRP A 49 -2.06 -5.94 -15.81
CA TRP A 49 -2.44 -7.32 -16.10
C TRP A 49 -3.90 -7.42 -16.56
N ALA A 50 -4.80 -6.69 -15.92
CA ALA A 50 -6.20 -6.67 -16.32
C ALA A 50 -6.40 -5.96 -17.67
N PHE A 51 -5.72 -4.84 -17.95
CA PHE A 51 -5.78 -4.20 -19.27
C PHE A 51 -5.26 -5.12 -20.39
N TYR A 52 -4.20 -5.87 -20.14
CA TYR A 52 -3.72 -6.86 -21.10
C TYR A 52 -4.77 -7.95 -21.39
N ASN A 53 -5.43 -8.46 -20.36
CA ASN A 53 -6.47 -9.47 -20.51
C ASN A 53 -7.73 -8.94 -21.22
N GLU A 54 -8.13 -7.70 -20.94
CA GLU A 54 -9.23 -7.05 -21.64
C GLU A 54 -8.95 -6.93 -23.14
N ASN A 55 -7.73 -6.49 -23.51
CA ASN A 55 -7.35 -6.31 -24.91
C ASN A 55 -7.09 -7.63 -25.67
N LYS A 56 -6.53 -8.66 -25.01
CA LYS A 56 -6.11 -9.90 -25.68
C LYS A 56 -7.12 -11.04 -25.61
N LEU A 57 -7.95 -11.10 -24.56
CA LEU A 57 -8.83 -12.24 -24.27
C LEU A 57 -10.33 -11.89 -24.33
N GLY A 58 -10.70 -10.69 -24.77
CA GLY A 58 -12.11 -10.30 -24.93
C GLY A 58 -12.87 -10.07 -23.61
N GLY A 59 -12.15 -9.80 -22.51
CA GLY A 59 -12.70 -9.10 -21.35
C GLY A 59 -13.86 -9.77 -20.58
N SER A 60 -13.88 -11.09 -20.44
CA SER A 60 -14.86 -11.76 -19.57
C SER A 60 -14.35 -11.89 -18.13
N LEU A 61 -15.08 -11.30 -17.19
CA LEU A 61 -14.94 -11.58 -15.76
C LEU A 61 -15.64 -12.91 -15.40
N PRO A 62 -15.24 -13.55 -14.27
CA PRO A 62 -14.06 -13.24 -13.48
C PRO A 62 -12.78 -13.66 -14.23
N TYR A 63 -11.71 -12.87 -14.12
CA TYR A 63 -10.43 -13.33 -14.63
C TYR A 63 -10.04 -14.62 -13.89
N LEU A 64 -9.63 -15.65 -14.63
CA LEU A 64 -9.46 -17.04 -14.15
C LEU A 64 -8.60 -17.19 -12.87
N ASN A 65 -7.81 -16.18 -12.49
CA ASN A 65 -6.88 -16.21 -11.36
C ASN A 65 -7.09 -15.08 -10.32
N GLY A 66 -8.13 -14.24 -10.42
CA GLY A 66 -8.36 -13.14 -9.46
C GLY A 66 -7.29 -12.03 -9.43
N GLY A 67 -6.20 -12.19 -10.20
CA GLY A 67 -5.08 -11.26 -10.36
C GLY A 67 -3.74 -12.00 -10.56
N PRO A 68 -2.63 -11.27 -10.78
CA PRO A 68 -1.30 -11.86 -10.82
C PRO A 68 -0.82 -12.31 -9.42
N ASP A 69 -0.17 -13.48 -9.32
CA ASP A 69 0.43 -13.98 -8.08
C ASP A 69 1.79 -13.31 -7.83
N LEU A 70 1.88 -12.52 -6.76
CA LEU A 70 3.08 -11.77 -6.39
C LEU A 70 3.83 -12.49 -5.25
N LYS A 71 5.06 -12.98 -5.53
CA LYS A 71 5.89 -13.70 -4.53
C LYS A 71 6.46 -12.83 -3.40
N ASN A 72 6.21 -11.52 -3.42
CA ASN A 72 6.71 -10.56 -2.44
C ASN A 72 5.81 -10.40 -1.19
N GLY A 73 4.79 -11.24 -1.05
CA GLY A 73 3.82 -11.22 0.06
C GLY A 73 2.74 -10.14 -0.06
N SER A 74 2.61 -9.52 -1.24
CA SER A 74 1.48 -8.63 -1.56
C SER A 74 0.36 -9.40 -2.25
N LYS A 75 -0.86 -8.86 -2.16
CA LYS A 75 -2.06 -9.42 -2.79
C LYS A 75 -2.66 -8.39 -3.73
N VAL A 76 -3.23 -8.87 -4.83
CA VAL A 76 -3.96 -8.05 -5.79
C VAL A 76 -5.41 -8.50 -5.81
N THR A 77 -6.32 -7.54 -5.88
CA THR A 77 -7.75 -7.80 -6.10
C THR A 77 -8.23 -6.86 -7.18
N ILE A 78 -8.73 -7.44 -8.27
CA ILE A 78 -9.25 -6.67 -9.40
C ILE A 78 -10.77 -6.76 -9.39
N THR A 79 -11.43 -5.63 -9.58
CA THR A 79 -12.88 -5.53 -9.66
C THR A 79 -13.26 -4.70 -10.87
N LYS A 80 -14.19 -5.23 -11.66
CA LYS A 80 -14.85 -4.54 -12.77
C LYS A 80 -16.35 -4.80 -12.59
N ASN A 81 -17.17 -3.76 -12.76
CA ASN A 81 -18.61 -3.91 -12.65
C ASN A 81 -19.13 -4.44 -14.00
N PRO A 82 -19.71 -5.66 -14.06
CA PRO A 82 -20.13 -6.26 -15.33
C PRO A 82 -21.34 -5.56 -15.97
N GLU A 83 -22.14 -4.82 -15.20
CA GLU A 83 -23.35 -4.14 -15.70
C GLU A 83 -23.10 -2.75 -16.27
N ASP A 84 -21.92 -2.17 -16.00
CA ASP A 84 -21.57 -0.83 -16.44
C ASP A 84 -20.20 -0.85 -17.13
N LEU A 85 -20.24 -0.98 -18.46
CA LEU A 85 -19.06 -1.01 -19.33
C LEU A 85 -18.24 0.29 -19.27
N LEU A 86 -18.79 1.36 -18.67
CA LEU A 86 -18.13 2.64 -18.47
C LEU A 86 -17.46 2.78 -17.09
N LEU A 87 -17.74 1.87 -16.14
CA LEU A 87 -17.08 1.92 -14.83
C LEU A 87 -15.60 1.52 -14.94
N PRO A 88 -14.70 2.26 -14.28
CA PRO A 88 -13.27 2.02 -14.35
C PRO A 88 -12.93 0.63 -13.81
N LEU A 89 -12.00 -0.03 -14.49
CA LEU A 89 -11.30 -1.18 -13.95
C LEU A 89 -10.56 -0.75 -12.69
N LYS A 90 -10.85 -1.40 -11.55
CA LYS A 90 -10.22 -1.09 -10.27
C LYS A 90 -9.29 -2.22 -9.86
N SER A 91 -8.06 -1.88 -9.53
CA SER A 91 -7.06 -2.78 -8.96
C SER A 91 -6.70 -2.32 -7.55
N ILE A 92 -6.80 -3.22 -6.58
CA ILE A 92 -6.44 -2.99 -5.19
C ILE A 92 -5.23 -3.86 -4.86
N GLY A 93 -4.11 -3.23 -4.55
CA GLY A 93 -2.91 -3.87 -4.02
C GLY A 93 -2.86 -3.77 -2.51
N GLN A 94 -2.55 -4.87 -1.84
CA GLN A 94 -2.46 -4.96 -0.38
C GLN A 94 -1.12 -5.56 0.03
N SER A 95 -0.46 -4.94 1.01
CA SER A 95 0.72 -5.51 1.67
C SER A 95 0.72 -5.13 3.15
N GLY A 96 0.80 -6.13 4.03
CA GLY A 96 0.67 -5.94 5.47
C GLY A 96 -0.62 -5.20 5.83
N ARG A 97 -0.46 -4.03 6.47
CA ARG A 97 -1.58 -3.15 6.90
C ARG A 97 -1.87 -2.01 5.91
N SER A 98 -1.19 -1.96 4.77
CA SER A 98 -1.37 -0.92 3.76
C SER A 98 -2.12 -1.46 2.55
N ALA A 99 -3.08 -0.69 2.07
CA ALA A 99 -3.84 -0.97 0.85
C ALA A 99 -3.85 0.28 -0.02
N ARG A 100 -3.65 0.08 -1.32
CA ARG A 100 -3.59 1.14 -2.34
C ARG A 100 -4.41 0.68 -3.54
N ALA A 101 -5.17 1.61 -4.12
CA ALA A 101 -6.08 1.28 -5.21
C ALA A 101 -5.83 2.21 -6.39
N PHE A 102 -5.71 1.63 -7.57
CA PHE A 102 -5.68 2.34 -8.84
C PHE A 102 -6.92 2.00 -9.65
N GLN A 103 -7.39 2.99 -10.40
CA GLN A 103 -8.51 2.85 -11.29
C GLN A 103 -8.13 3.42 -12.64
N GLY A 104 -8.63 2.81 -13.71
CA GLY A 104 -8.43 3.28 -15.06
C GLY A 104 -9.63 2.96 -15.92
N ASN A 105 -9.95 3.86 -16.83
CA ASN A 105 -11.00 3.62 -17.82
C ASN A 105 -10.40 2.80 -18.96
N LEU A 106 -11.18 1.86 -19.48
CA LEU A 106 -10.83 1.22 -20.73
C LEU A 106 -10.85 2.28 -21.84
N PRO A 107 -9.88 2.27 -22.77
CA PRO A 107 -9.92 3.16 -23.92
C PRO A 107 -11.19 2.89 -24.72
N SER A 108 -12.00 3.93 -24.95
CA SER A 108 -13.12 3.86 -25.88
C SER A 108 -12.60 3.59 -27.28
N LEU A 109 -13.03 2.48 -27.89
CA LEU A 109 -12.84 2.19 -29.31
C LEU A 109 -13.55 3.23 -30.18
#